data_AF-A0A7R9US10-F1
#
_entry.id   AF-A0A7R9US10-F1
#
_cell.length_a   1.000
_cell.length_b   1.000
_cell.length_c   1.000
_cell.angle_alpha   90.00
_cell.angle_beta   90.00
_cell.angle_gamma   90.00
#
_symmetry.space_group_name_H-M   'P 1'
#
loop_
_entity.id
_entity.type
_entity.pdbx_description
1 polymer ?
#
loop_
_entity_poly.entity_id
_entity_poly.type
_entity_poly.pdbx_seq_one_letter_code
_entity_poly.pdbx_strand_id
1 'polypeptide(L)'
;AGRVLAARPMVARALPLRRCAQLTAARALLALPLALAARSANSHGMIPFASPAAGVLGSVLALGVSNGLLATRTMCIGPELVPEEARGVAAGVMVLALYWGIAIGAIAGLAYGELSLF
;
A
#
# COMPACT_ATOMS: atom_id res chain seq x y z
N ALA A 1 -5.94 -11.97 2.00
CA ALA A 1 -6.81 -11.52 3.11
C ALA A 1 -7.43 -10.14 2.88
N GLY A 2 -6.66 -9.05 2.72
CA GLY A 2 -7.20 -7.68 2.61
C GLY A 2 -8.22 -7.45 1.47
N ARG A 3 -8.00 -8.05 0.29
CA ARG A 3 -8.93 -7.95 -0.86
C ARG A 3 -10.30 -8.60 -0.61
N VAL A 4 -10.32 -9.71 0.13
CA VAL A 4 -11.57 -10.42 0.50
C VAL A 4 -12.34 -9.62 1.56
N LEU A 5 -11.62 -8.95 2.47
CA LEU A 5 -12.23 -8.05 3.46
C LEU A 5 -12.82 -6.79 2.83
N ALA A 6 -12.25 -6.32 1.71
CA ALA A 6 -12.76 -5.18 0.94
C ALA A 6 -14.16 -5.42 0.37
N ALA A 7 -14.49 -6.67 0.05
CA ALA A 7 -15.79 -7.06 -0.49
C ALA A 7 -16.92 -7.08 0.56
N ARG A 8 -16.61 -6.90 1.85
CA ARG A 8 -17.63 -6.86 2.90
C ARG A 8 -18.35 -5.50 2.92
N PRO A 9 -19.70 -5.47 2.91
CA PRO A 9 -20.49 -4.24 2.82
C PRO A 9 -20.33 -3.31 4.03
N MET A 10 -19.96 -3.84 5.20
CA MET A 10 -19.63 -3.03 6.39
C MET A 10 -18.36 -2.18 6.19
N VAL A 11 -17.35 -2.76 5.54
CA VAL A 11 -16.13 -2.02 5.18
C VAL A 11 -16.42 -1.06 4.02
N ALA A 12 -17.43 -1.40 3.20
CA ALA A 12 -17.96 -0.59 2.11
C ALA A 12 -18.46 0.81 2.54
N ARG A 13 -19.11 0.87 3.70
CA ARG A 13 -19.65 2.12 4.29
C ARG A 13 -18.66 2.89 5.15
N ALA A 14 -17.72 2.20 5.81
CA ALA A 14 -16.83 2.83 6.80
C ALA A 14 -15.65 3.64 6.19
N LEU A 15 -15.34 3.44 4.92
CA LEU A 15 -14.19 4.05 4.23
C LEU A 15 -14.64 4.94 3.06
N PRO A 16 -14.91 6.23 3.29
CA PRO A 16 -15.08 7.21 2.23
C PRO A 16 -13.74 7.47 1.52
N LEU A 17 -13.80 7.85 0.23
CA LEU A 17 -12.65 8.08 -0.65
C LEU A 17 -11.55 8.98 -0.04
N ARG A 18 -11.95 10.05 0.66
CA ARG A 18 -11.03 10.95 1.38
C ARG A 18 -10.23 10.21 2.46
N ARG A 19 -10.85 9.32 3.22
CA ARG A 19 -10.16 8.52 4.24
C ARG A 19 -9.30 7.43 3.60
N CYS A 20 -9.70 6.84 2.48
CA CYS A 20 -8.83 5.94 1.70
C CYS A 20 -7.56 6.67 1.23
N ALA A 21 -7.69 7.87 0.68
CA ALA A 21 -6.54 8.67 0.26
C ALA A 21 -5.63 9.03 1.44
N GLN A 22 -6.20 9.51 2.55
CA GLN A 22 -5.47 9.82 3.77
C GLN A 22 -4.75 8.60 4.37
N LEU A 23 -5.39 7.43 4.39
CA LEU A 23 -4.78 6.19 4.89
C LEU A 23 -3.73 5.65 3.94
N THR A 24 -3.88 5.84 2.63
CA THR A 24 -2.85 5.48 1.64
C THR A 24 -1.61 6.37 1.79
N ALA A 25 -1.82 7.68 1.99
CA ALA A 25 -0.75 8.65 2.25
C ALA A 25 -0.07 8.39 3.62
N ALA A 26 -0.86 8.17 4.68
CA ALA A 26 -0.35 7.82 5.99
C ALA A 26 0.45 6.51 5.94
N ARG A 27 0.02 5.52 5.15
CA ARG A 27 0.78 4.30 4.92
C ARG A 27 2.11 4.57 4.21
N ALA A 28 2.14 5.40 3.17
CA ALA A 28 3.39 5.75 2.50
C ALA A 28 4.36 6.44 3.47
N LEU A 29 3.85 7.35 4.30
CA LEU A 29 4.63 8.08 5.33
C LEU A 29 5.08 7.21 6.50
N LEU A 30 4.33 6.18 6.90
CA LEU A 30 4.71 5.26 7.97
C LEU A 30 5.58 4.10 7.47
N ALA A 31 5.29 3.56 6.28
CA ALA A 31 6.01 2.41 5.73
C ALA A 31 7.45 2.77 5.33
N LEU A 32 7.70 3.99 4.88
CA LEU A 32 9.03 4.46 4.52
C LEU A 32 10.00 4.48 5.72
N PRO A 33 9.70 5.15 6.87
CA PRO A 33 10.55 5.10 8.05
C PRO A 33 10.57 3.71 8.70
N LEU A 34 9.48 2.94 8.65
CA LEU A 34 9.47 1.57 9.22
C LEU A 34 10.36 0.61 8.41
N ALA A 35 10.36 0.73 7.07
CA ALA A 35 11.23 -0.06 6.20
C ALA A 35 12.70 0.36 6.34
N LEU A 36 12.98 1.66 6.49
CA LEU A 36 14.32 2.17 6.79
C LEU A 36 14.80 1.74 8.18
N ALA A 37 13.91 1.76 9.20
CA ALA A 37 14.23 1.31 10.55
C ALA A 37 14.44 -0.21 10.63
N ALA A 38 13.62 -1.01 9.94
CA ALA A 38 13.82 -2.46 9.83
C ALA A 38 15.14 -2.82 9.13
N ARG A 39 15.64 -1.95 8.24
CA ARG A 39 16.96 -2.10 7.62
C ARG A 39 18.08 -1.70 8.59
N SER A 40 17.96 -0.56 9.28
CA SER A 40 18.92 -0.10 10.30
C SER A 40 19.11 -1.11 11.44
N ALA A 41 18.05 -1.84 11.80
CA ALA A 41 18.09 -2.94 12.77
C ALA A 41 19.07 -4.07 12.39
N ASN A 42 19.37 -4.28 11.11
CA ASN A 42 20.38 -5.24 10.66
C ASN A 42 21.83 -4.70 10.71
N SER A 43 22.02 -3.38 10.86
CA SER A 43 23.34 -2.73 10.80
C SER A 43 23.80 -2.17 12.16
N HIS A 44 22.87 -1.65 12.98
CA HIS A 44 23.17 -1.05 14.29
C HIS A 44 22.01 -1.24 15.27
N GLY A 45 21.81 -2.47 15.78
CA GLY A 45 21.26 -2.77 17.11
C GLY A 45 19.97 -2.09 17.62
N MET A 46 19.21 -1.36 16.80
CA MET A 46 18.02 -0.62 17.23
C MET A 46 16.78 -1.30 16.66
N ILE A 47 16.34 -2.35 17.36
CA ILE A 47 15.04 -2.99 17.10
C ILE A 47 14.08 -2.53 18.20
N PRO A 48 12.97 -1.85 17.87
CA PRO A 48 11.88 -1.60 18.83
C PRO A 48 10.95 -2.82 19.00
N PHE A 49 11.27 -3.96 18.38
CA PHE A 49 10.50 -5.20 18.41
C PHE A 49 11.26 -6.30 19.17
N ALA A 50 10.54 -7.01 20.05
CA ALA A 50 11.08 -8.08 20.89
C ALA A 50 11.69 -9.27 20.10
N SER A 51 11.34 -9.44 18.83
CA SER A 51 12.09 -10.31 17.91
C SER A 51 12.11 -9.73 16.48
N PRO A 52 13.27 -9.78 15.78
CA PRO A 52 13.41 -9.26 14.42
C PRO A 52 12.48 -9.98 13.44
N ALA A 53 12.33 -11.30 13.58
CA ALA A 53 11.47 -12.10 12.72
C ALA A 53 9.99 -11.74 12.87
N ALA A 54 9.49 -11.55 14.11
CA ALA A 54 8.09 -11.17 14.32
C ALA A 54 7.80 -9.73 13.88
N GLY A 55 8.75 -8.80 14.05
CA GLY A 55 8.62 -7.42 13.59
C GLY A 55 8.53 -7.30 12.06
N VAL A 56 9.39 -8.04 11.35
CA VAL A 56 9.36 -8.09 9.87
C VAL A 56 8.09 -8.80 9.38
N LEU A 57 7.75 -9.97 9.94
CA LEU A 57 6.56 -10.70 9.51
C LEU A 57 5.27 -9.92 9.78
N GLY A 58 5.16 -9.30 10.96
CA GLY A 58 4.02 -8.47 11.36
C GLY A 58 3.87 -7.23 10.48
N SER A 59 4.96 -6.53 10.18
CA SER A 59 4.93 -5.35 9.29
C SER A 59 4.60 -5.72 7.84
N VAL A 60 5.18 -6.80 7.30
CA VAL A 60 4.85 -7.29 5.95
C VAL A 60 3.38 -7.72 5.85
N LEU A 61 2.86 -8.40 6.86
CA LEU A 61 1.43 -8.78 6.91
C LEU A 61 0.53 -7.55 7.00
N ALA A 62 0.81 -6.61 7.89
CA ALA A 62 0.03 -5.38 8.04
C ALA A 62 0.04 -4.53 6.77
N LEU A 63 1.21 -4.36 6.14
CA LEU A 63 1.37 -3.64 4.88
C LEU A 63 0.68 -4.35 3.72
N GLY A 64 0.78 -5.68 3.63
CA GLY A 64 0.14 -6.48 2.60
C GLY A 64 -1.39 -6.46 2.71
N VAL A 65 -1.93 -6.60 3.93
CA VAL A 65 -3.37 -6.57 4.19
C VAL A 65 -3.95 -5.17 3.92
N SER A 66 -3.30 -4.11 4.43
CA SER A 66 -3.73 -2.73 4.16
C SER A 66 -3.65 -2.39 2.67
N ASN A 67 -2.57 -2.75 1.98
CA ASN A 67 -2.44 -2.53 0.54
C ASN A 67 -3.57 -3.21 -0.24
N GLY A 68 -3.82 -4.49 0.06
CA GLY A 68 -4.88 -5.26 -0.60
C GLY A 68 -6.26 -4.66 -0.33
N LEU A 69 -6.52 -4.21 0.90
CA LEU A 69 -7.80 -3.62 1.28
C LEU A 69 -8.03 -2.27 0.59
N LEU A 70 -7.07 -1.34 0.72
CA LEU A 70 -7.21 0.00 0.16
C LEU A 70 -7.25 -0.04 -1.36
N ALA A 71 -6.31 -0.73 -2.01
CA ALA A 71 -6.27 -0.79 -3.48
C ALA A 71 -7.58 -1.34 -4.07
N THR A 72 -8.15 -2.38 -3.45
CA THR A 72 -9.43 -2.95 -3.91
C THR A 72 -10.56 -1.95 -3.76
N ARG A 73 -10.63 -1.24 -2.62
CA ARG A 73 -11.69 -0.24 -2.39
C ARG A 73 -11.56 0.95 -3.34
N THR A 74 -10.35 1.42 -3.62
CA THR A 74 -10.14 2.49 -4.60
C THR A 74 -10.62 2.03 -5.98
N MET A 75 -10.27 0.82 -6.41
CA MET A 75 -10.71 0.24 -7.71
C MET A 75 -12.22 0.06 -7.81
N CYS A 76 -12.91 -0.25 -6.71
CA CYS A 76 -14.38 -0.36 -6.73
C CYS A 76 -15.05 1.02 -6.84
N ILE A 77 -14.58 2.02 -6.08
CA ILE A 77 -15.28 3.33 -6.00
C ILE A 77 -14.86 4.26 -7.14
N GLY A 78 -13.63 4.17 -7.63
CA GLY A 78 -13.11 5.10 -8.63
C GLY A 78 -13.91 5.17 -9.95
N PRO A 79 -14.37 4.06 -10.57
CA PRO A 79 -15.22 4.16 -11.77
C PRO A 79 -16.62 4.70 -11.44
N GLU A 80 -17.13 4.54 -10.22
CA GLU A 80 -18.43 5.09 -9.81
C GLU A 80 -18.44 6.63 -9.72
N LEU A 81 -17.28 7.28 -9.65
CA LEU A 81 -17.14 8.74 -9.66
C LEU A 81 -17.42 9.39 -11.02
N VAL A 82 -17.49 8.58 -12.08
CA VAL A 82 -17.63 9.03 -13.46
C VAL A 82 -19.02 8.61 -13.98
N PRO A 83 -19.65 9.40 -14.87
CA PRO A 83 -20.90 8.99 -15.53
C PRO A 83 -20.80 7.59 -16.15
N GLU A 84 -21.93 6.85 -16.11
CA GLU A 84 -22.09 5.45 -16.57
C GLU A 84 -21.38 5.18 -17.90
N GLU A 85 -21.53 6.11 -18.85
CA GLU A 85 -20.99 6.08 -20.21
C GLU A 85 -19.46 6.00 -20.27
N ALA A 86 -18.76 6.58 -19.29
CA ALA A 86 -17.30 6.65 -19.25
C ALA A 86 -16.67 5.75 -18.17
N ARG A 87 -17.47 4.91 -17.50
CA ARG A 87 -16.96 3.99 -16.45
C ARG A 87 -15.95 2.98 -16.96
N GLY A 88 -16.14 2.46 -18.18
CA GLY A 88 -15.19 1.53 -18.80
C GLY A 88 -13.81 2.15 -19.01
N VAL A 89 -13.77 3.41 -19.44
CA VAL A 89 -12.53 4.18 -19.61
C VAL A 89 -11.91 4.49 -18.25
N ALA A 90 -12.71 4.93 -17.28
CA ALA A 90 -12.25 5.21 -15.92
C ALA A 90 -11.60 3.98 -15.28
N ALA A 91 -12.22 2.80 -15.37
CA ALA A 91 -11.64 1.55 -14.88
C ALA A 91 -10.30 1.24 -15.55
N GLY A 92 -10.18 1.44 -16.86
CA GLY A 92 -8.92 1.29 -17.59
C GLY A 92 -7.81 2.23 -17.10
N VAL A 93 -8.12 3.51 -16.88
CA VAL A 93 -7.17 4.51 -16.34
C VAL A 93 -6.70 4.12 -14.93
N MET A 94 -7.60 3.58 -14.10
CA MET A 94 -7.22 3.12 -12.77
C MET A 94 -6.25 1.94 -12.82
N VAL A 95 -6.50 0.95 -13.68
CA VAL A 95 -5.59 -0.19 -13.87
C VAL A 95 -4.22 0.29 -14.38
N LEU A 96 -4.19 1.25 -15.30
CA LEU A 96 -2.95 1.87 -15.76
C LEU A 96 -2.19 2.53 -14.60
N ALA A 97 -2.87 3.32 -13.77
CA ALA A 97 -2.28 3.95 -12.60
C ALA A 97 -1.73 2.94 -11.58
N LEU A 98 -2.40 1.79 -11.42
CA LEU A 98 -1.92 0.70 -10.57
C LEU A 98 -0.60 0.12 -11.09
N TYR A 99 -0.53 -0.23 -12.37
CA TYR A 99 0.70 -0.79 -12.96
C TYR A 99 1.83 0.23 -12.97
N TRP A 100 1.52 1.50 -13.24
CA TRP A 100 2.48 2.59 -13.16
C TRP A 100 3.07 2.72 -11.75
N GLY A 101 2.24 2.66 -10.71
CA GLY A 101 2.69 2.66 -9.32
C GLY A 101 3.57 1.47 -8.97
N ILE A 102 3.27 0.27 -9.49
CA ILE A 102 4.12 -0.91 -9.31
C ILE A 102 5.48 -0.72 -10.00
N ALA A 103 5.50 -0.20 -11.22
CA ALA A 103 6.72 0.07 -11.96
C ALA A 103 7.61 1.10 -11.26
N ILE A 104 7.03 2.23 -10.80
CA ILE A 104 7.77 3.22 -9.99
C ILE A 104 8.32 2.58 -8.71
N GLY A 105 7.50 1.78 -8.01
CA GLY A 105 7.93 1.08 -6.80
C GLY A 105 9.10 0.13 -7.03
N ALA A 106 9.11 -0.59 -8.16
CA ALA A 106 10.22 -1.47 -8.55
C ALA A 106 11.50 -0.68 -8.85
N ILE A 107 11.39 0.42 -9.60
CA ILE A 107 12.53 1.30 -9.93
C ILE A 107 13.10 1.94 -8.65
N ALA A 108 12.24 2.50 -7.79
CA ALA A 108 12.67 3.06 -6.52
C ALA A 108 13.31 2.00 -5.63
N GLY A 109 12.72 0.80 -5.54
CA GLY A 109 13.28 -0.32 -4.79
C GLY A 109 14.67 -0.74 -5.28
N LEU A 110 14.88 -0.78 -6.60
CA LEU A 110 16.19 -1.01 -7.19
C LEU A 110 17.19 0.09 -6.81
N ALA A 111 16.79 1.36 -6.97
CA ALA A 111 17.63 2.49 -6.58
C ALA A 111 18.03 2.43 -5.10
N TYR A 112 17.11 2.06 -4.19
CA TYR A 112 17.41 1.86 -2.77
C TYR A 112 18.33 0.66 -2.48
N GLY A 113 18.36 -0.34 -3.37
CA GLY A 113 19.30 -1.46 -3.30
C GLY A 113 20.69 -1.09 -3.78
N GLU A 114 20.78 -0.33 -4.88
CA GLU A 114 22.05 0.15 -5.44
C GLU A 114 22.70 1.22 -4.56
N LEU A 115 21.93 2.18 -4.02
CA LEU A 115 22.45 3.27 -3.17
C LEU A 115 23.02 2.80 -1.83
N SER A 116 22.81 1.54 -1.48
CA SER A 116 23.27 0.91 -0.24
C SER A 116 24.46 -0.02 -0.41
N LEU A 117 24.97 -0.14 -1.63
CA LEU A 117 26.20 -0.87 -1.97
C LEU A 117 27.44 0.07 -1.99
N PHE A 118 27.23 1.37 -1.78
CA PHE A 118 28.22 2.42 -1.51
C PHE A 118 28.12 2.88 -0.06
#